data_AF-C1L555-F1
#
_entry.id   AF-C1L555-F1
#
_cell.length_a   1.000
_cell.length_b   1.000
_cell.length_c   1.000
_cell.angle_alpha   90.00
_cell.angle_beta   90.00
_cell.angle_gamma   90.00
#
_symmetry.space_group_name_H-M   'P 1'
#
loop_
_entity.id
_entity.type
_entity.pdbx_description
1 polymer ?
#
loop_
_entity_poly.entity_id
_entity_poly.type
_entity_poly.pdbx_seq_one_letter_code
_entity_poly.pdbx_strand_id
1 'polypeptide(L)'
;MLMSFPLSFMFSGARRYFSSQSKYMLNEFCILVDESDCVLGFANKKKCHEVLSGKSLLHRAFSLFLFREDTSNESSGSSLKLLVQKRSPNKLTFPSMWSNTCCSHPIMNFPDELIESDAIGVKKAAQRKLLHELGISNIFLPLDRIHFLCRVLYAAPNEPHLKSKFAEHELDYILVSVLDPVVTQNIADTDLMKLNPDEVSDVRWLTLNEFKDMKFFSTDHMNLSRTTDYYLCRSLITPWMRGILSSGLLQKLWNWAEASCGNHLKKSFLTKDQSWDRTRIIHLSSDDVQ
;
A
#
# COMPACT_ATOMS: atom_id res chain seq x y z
N MET A 1 34.84 36.38 -50.51
CA MET A 1 34.82 34.90 -50.36
C MET A 1 35.72 34.55 -49.19
N LEU A 2 35.13 34.30 -48.01
CA LEU A 2 35.72 33.59 -46.87
C LEU A 2 34.60 33.47 -45.83
N MET A 3 34.15 32.23 -45.62
CA MET A 3 33.19 31.87 -44.58
C MET A 3 33.86 31.96 -43.21
N SER A 4 33.10 32.34 -42.19
CA SER A 4 33.49 32.18 -40.78
C SER A 4 32.22 31.99 -39.95
N PHE A 5 31.95 30.74 -39.55
CA PHE A 5 30.92 30.41 -38.57
C PHE A 5 31.44 30.67 -37.15
N PRO A 6 30.63 31.23 -36.23
CA PRO A 6 31.03 31.27 -34.83
C PRO A 6 30.79 29.91 -34.17
N LEU A 7 31.84 29.42 -33.52
CA LEU A 7 31.86 28.26 -32.64
C LEU A 7 31.06 28.59 -31.36
N SER A 8 29.93 27.93 -31.14
CA SER A 8 29.21 27.98 -29.87
C SER A 8 28.56 26.62 -29.62
N PHE A 9 29.33 25.72 -29.00
CA PHE A 9 28.85 24.47 -28.42
C PHE A 9 29.27 24.45 -26.95
N MET A 10 28.36 23.94 -26.10
CA MET A 10 28.48 23.70 -24.65
C MET A 10 28.38 24.98 -23.79
N PHE A 11 27.41 25.12 -22.87
CA PHE A 11 27.01 24.15 -21.85
C PHE A 11 25.50 23.91 -21.78
N SER A 12 25.16 22.62 -21.69
CA SER A 12 23.83 22.10 -21.46
C SER A 12 23.30 22.50 -20.08
N GLY A 13 22.17 23.22 -20.06
CA GLY A 13 21.35 23.45 -18.88
C GLY A 13 20.59 22.19 -18.43
N ALA A 14 21.26 21.04 -18.33
CA ALA A 14 20.67 19.81 -17.80
C ALA A 14 20.97 19.70 -16.29
N ARG A 15 20.40 20.60 -15.48
CA ARG A 15 20.15 20.27 -14.07
C ARG A 15 19.10 19.16 -14.05
N ARG A 16 19.58 17.91 -14.06
CA ARG A 16 18.77 16.72 -13.75
C ARG A 16 18.16 16.93 -12.37
N TYR A 17 16.89 17.35 -12.33
CA TYR A 17 16.05 17.10 -11.17
C TYR A 17 15.93 15.58 -11.04
N PHE A 18 16.76 14.97 -10.19
CA PHE A 18 16.47 13.63 -9.72
C PHE A 18 15.18 13.74 -8.90
N SER A 19 14.08 13.19 -9.41
CA SER A 19 12.84 13.09 -8.62
C SER A 19 13.14 12.40 -7.29
N SER A 20 12.44 12.79 -6.22
CA SER A 20 12.50 12.13 -4.91
C SER A 20 12.38 10.61 -5.05
N GLN A 21 11.49 10.15 -5.93
CA GLN A 21 11.32 8.74 -6.30
C GLN A 21 12.60 8.09 -6.84
N SER A 22 13.36 8.77 -7.70
CA SER A 22 14.63 8.23 -8.23
C SER A 22 15.66 8.04 -7.12
N LYS A 23 15.68 8.94 -6.12
CA LYS A 23 16.55 8.82 -4.95
C LYS A 23 16.15 7.61 -4.10
N TYR A 24 14.86 7.40 -3.85
CA TYR A 24 14.38 6.23 -3.11
C TYR A 24 14.74 4.92 -3.82
N MET A 25 14.52 4.87 -5.14
CA MET A 25 14.83 3.69 -5.95
C MET A 25 16.29 3.21 -5.86
N LEU A 26 17.24 4.14 -5.73
CA LEU A 26 18.67 3.82 -5.73
C LEU A 26 19.24 3.60 -4.32
N ASN A 27 18.66 4.22 -3.29
CA ASN A 27 19.25 4.27 -1.96
C ASN A 27 18.51 3.43 -0.90
N GLU A 28 17.26 3.03 -1.16
CA GLU A 28 16.51 2.11 -0.29
C GLU A 28 16.82 0.67 -0.68
N PHE A 29 17.22 -0.15 0.28
CA PHE A 29 17.57 -1.57 0.08
C PHE A 29 16.50 -2.48 0.66
N CYS A 30 15.74 -3.14 -0.20
CA CYS A 30 14.71 -4.11 0.18
C CYS A 30 15.36 -5.44 0.58
N ILE A 31 14.64 -6.21 1.39
CA ILE A 31 15.03 -7.55 1.85
C ILE A 31 14.61 -8.55 0.78
N LEU A 32 15.58 -9.23 0.16
CA LEU A 32 15.32 -10.34 -0.75
C LEU A 32 14.99 -11.59 0.06
N VAL A 33 13.96 -12.32 -0.34
CA VAL A 33 13.49 -13.53 0.36
C VAL A 33 13.17 -14.65 -0.62
N ASP A 34 13.14 -15.89 -0.12
CA ASP A 34 12.51 -17.00 -0.82
C ASP A 34 10.99 -17.07 -0.53
N GLU A 35 10.31 -18.05 -1.14
CA GLU A 35 8.87 -18.25 -0.97
C GLU A 35 8.48 -18.71 0.45
N SER A 36 9.46 -19.12 1.28
CA SER A 36 9.26 -19.44 2.69
C SER A 36 9.57 -18.28 3.62
N ASP A 37 9.83 -17.08 3.06
CA ASP A 37 10.22 -15.87 3.77
C ASP A 37 11.61 -15.92 4.42
N CYS A 38 12.49 -16.81 3.97
CA CYS A 38 13.88 -16.83 4.44
C CYS A 38 14.67 -15.72 3.75
N VAL A 39 15.43 -14.93 4.50
CA VAL A 39 16.26 -13.84 3.95
C VAL A 39 17.40 -14.40 3.10
N LEU A 40 17.45 -13.95 1.83
CA LEU A 40 18.49 -14.30 0.86
C LEU A 40 19.55 -13.20 0.71
N GLY A 41 19.23 -11.97 1.11
CA GLY A 41 20.13 -10.82 1.00
C GLY A 41 19.37 -9.52 0.82
N PHE A 42 20.03 -8.53 0.20
CA PHE A 42 19.45 -7.21 -0.02
C PHE A 42 19.75 -6.72 -1.43
N ALA A 43 18.81 -5.98 -2.01
CA ALA A 43 19.03 -5.26 -3.26
C ALA A 43 18.33 -3.91 -3.19
N ASN A 44 18.84 -2.93 -3.94
CA ASN A 44 18.15 -1.64 -4.02
C ASN A 44 16.76 -1.82 -4.63
N LYS A 45 15.85 -0.92 -4.25
CA LYS A 45 14.44 -0.97 -4.65
C LYS A 45 14.28 -1.02 -6.16
N LYS A 46 15.09 -0.26 -6.90
CA LYS A 46 15.12 -0.32 -8.37
C LYS A 46 15.33 -1.74 -8.88
N LYS A 47 16.36 -2.43 -8.40
CA LYS A 47 16.71 -3.79 -8.81
C LYS A 47 15.63 -4.80 -8.43
N CYS A 48 14.95 -4.59 -7.30
CA CYS A 48 13.86 -5.46 -6.87
C CYS A 48 12.66 -5.37 -7.81
N HIS A 49 12.35 -4.18 -8.33
CA HIS A 49 11.16 -3.96 -9.15
C HIS A 49 11.45 -4.04 -10.65
N GLU A 50 12.71 -3.93 -11.10
CA GLU A 50 13.05 -4.09 -12.52
C GLU A 50 12.79 -5.52 -13.00
N VAL A 51 12.10 -5.65 -14.13
CA VAL A 51 11.88 -6.94 -14.79
C VAL A 51 13.18 -7.37 -15.46
N LEU A 52 13.79 -8.43 -14.95
CA LEU A 52 15.00 -9.04 -15.49
C LEU A 52 14.67 -10.44 -15.97
N SER A 53 14.93 -10.74 -17.24
CA SER A 53 14.65 -12.06 -17.82
C SER A 53 13.19 -12.52 -17.60
N GLY A 54 12.24 -11.58 -17.64
CA GLY A 54 10.81 -11.86 -17.53
C GLY A 54 10.22 -11.86 -16.11
N LYS A 55 11.02 -11.65 -15.05
CA LYS A 55 10.53 -11.57 -13.65
C LYS A 55 11.26 -10.49 -12.83
N SER A 56 10.61 -9.94 -11.83
CA SER A 56 11.23 -9.13 -10.76
C SER A 56 11.70 -10.03 -9.60
N LEU A 57 12.61 -9.52 -8.77
CA LEU A 57 13.14 -10.28 -7.63
C LEU A 57 12.09 -10.35 -6.52
N LEU A 58 11.94 -11.53 -5.91
CA LEU A 58 11.08 -11.70 -4.73
C LEU A 58 11.69 -10.94 -3.54
N HIS A 59 10.88 -10.08 -2.93
CA HIS A 59 11.30 -9.28 -1.79
C HIS A 59 10.17 -9.11 -0.77
N ARG A 60 10.54 -8.87 0.49
CA ARG A 60 9.60 -8.67 1.59
C ARG A 60 8.93 -7.29 1.47
N ALA A 61 7.62 -7.26 1.64
CA ALA A 61 6.80 -6.06 1.60
C ALA A 61 5.79 -6.03 2.75
N PHE A 62 5.03 -4.95 2.86
CA PHE A 62 3.87 -4.88 3.74
C PHE A 62 2.73 -4.07 3.11
N SER A 63 1.51 -4.43 3.50
CA SER A 63 0.26 -3.74 3.20
C SER A 63 -0.47 -3.46 4.51
N LEU A 64 -0.58 -2.17 4.86
CA LEU A 64 -1.34 -1.72 6.03
C LEU A 64 -2.79 -1.39 5.65
N PHE A 65 -3.72 -1.86 6.47
CA PHE A 65 -5.14 -1.54 6.43
C PHE A 65 -5.52 -0.80 7.72
N LEU A 66 -5.70 0.52 7.63
CA LEU A 66 -6.06 1.38 8.75
C LEU A 66 -7.56 1.68 8.75
N PHE A 67 -8.22 1.27 9.82
CA PHE A 67 -9.64 1.50 10.03
C PHE A 67 -9.88 2.63 11.03
N ARG A 68 -11.04 3.26 10.92
CA ARG A 68 -11.62 4.13 11.94
C ARG A 68 -13.08 3.77 12.18
N GLU A 69 -13.58 4.09 13.37
CA GLU A 69 -15.00 4.02 13.66
C GLU A 69 -15.79 5.01 12.79
N ASP A 70 -16.89 4.54 12.21
CA ASP A 70 -17.85 5.34 11.48
C ASP A 70 -18.94 5.82 12.44
N THR A 71 -18.81 7.06 12.90
CA THR A 71 -19.79 7.68 13.80
C THR A 71 -20.97 8.30 13.05
N SER A 72 -21.03 8.18 11.71
CA SER A 72 -21.98 8.91 10.86
C SER A 72 -23.28 8.17 10.54
N ASN A 73 -23.40 6.86 10.78
CA ASN A 73 -24.65 6.12 10.52
C ASN A 73 -24.73 4.76 11.25
N GLU A 74 -25.84 4.49 11.93
CA GLU A 74 -26.17 3.17 12.51
C GLU A 74 -26.71 2.15 11.47
N SER A 75 -27.06 2.61 10.27
CA SER A 75 -27.80 1.80 9.28
C SER A 75 -26.93 1.01 8.28
N SER A 76 -25.60 1.16 8.28
CA SER A 76 -24.70 0.58 7.27
C SER A 76 -24.30 -0.88 7.53
N GLY A 77 -24.63 -1.42 8.72
CA GLY A 77 -24.27 -2.77 9.14
C GLY A 77 -22.79 -2.99 9.51
N SER A 78 -21.92 -2.02 9.24
CA SER A 78 -20.49 -2.01 9.64
C SER A 78 -20.16 -0.66 10.27
N SER A 79 -19.64 -0.68 11.50
CA SER A 79 -19.24 0.53 12.23
C SER A 79 -17.85 1.06 11.84
N LEU A 80 -17.27 0.60 10.72
CA LEU A 80 -15.92 0.97 10.31
C LEU A 80 -15.86 1.57 8.91
N LYS A 81 -14.83 2.40 8.71
CA LYS A 81 -14.33 2.84 7.40
C LYS A 81 -12.84 2.52 7.30
N LEU A 82 -12.40 2.10 6.11
CA LEU A 82 -11.00 1.85 5.77
C LEU A 82 -10.43 3.07 5.04
N LEU A 83 -9.24 3.52 5.43
CA LEU A 83 -8.50 4.54 4.70
C LEU A 83 -7.85 3.94 3.45
N VAL A 84 -8.15 4.51 2.30
CA VAL A 84 -7.49 4.23 1.02
C VAL A 84 -6.72 5.44 0.53
N GLN A 85 -5.65 5.18 -0.21
CA GLN A 85 -4.88 6.23 -0.85
C GLN A 85 -4.93 6.09 -2.38
N LYS A 86 -4.89 7.22 -3.07
CA LYS A 86 -4.59 7.30 -4.50
C LYS A 86 -3.12 7.66 -4.66
N ARG A 87 -2.36 6.74 -5.25
CA ARG A 87 -0.93 6.90 -5.52
C ARG A 87 -0.67 8.14 -6.36
N SER A 88 0.37 8.91 -6.04
CA SER A 88 0.78 10.08 -6.82
C SER A 88 1.08 9.69 -8.29
N PRO A 89 0.83 10.58 -9.26
CA PRO A 89 1.27 10.38 -10.63
C PRO A 89 2.79 10.27 -10.78
N ASN A 90 3.55 10.71 -9.77
CA ASN A 90 5.02 10.65 -9.77
C ASN A 90 5.56 9.25 -9.41
N LYS A 91 4.72 8.33 -8.92
CA LYS A 91 5.14 6.96 -8.56
C LYS A 91 5.61 6.21 -9.80
N LEU A 92 6.73 5.49 -9.67
CA LEU A 92 7.28 4.70 -10.77
C LEU A 92 6.47 3.42 -11.04
N THR A 93 5.92 2.82 -9.98
CA THR A 93 4.98 1.70 -10.07
C THR A 93 3.56 2.17 -9.73
N PHE A 94 2.60 1.78 -10.56
CA PHE A 94 1.16 2.00 -10.46
C PHE A 94 0.79 3.46 -10.15
N PRO A 95 1.24 4.44 -10.97
CA PRO A 95 0.91 5.85 -10.76
C PRO A 95 -0.60 6.06 -10.88
N SER A 96 -1.15 6.97 -10.06
CA SER A 96 -2.57 7.36 -10.08
C SER A 96 -3.60 6.27 -9.71
N MET A 97 -3.15 5.08 -9.29
CA MET A 97 -4.04 4.00 -8.88
C MET A 97 -4.40 4.10 -7.38
N TRP A 98 -5.61 3.67 -7.06
CA TRP A 98 -6.12 3.51 -5.69
C TRP A 98 -5.63 2.21 -5.07
N SER A 99 -5.31 2.27 -3.79
CA SER A 99 -4.79 1.14 -3.03
C SER A 99 -5.28 1.17 -1.57
N ASN A 100 -4.94 0.15 -0.78
CA ASN A 100 -5.09 0.19 0.67
C ASN A 100 -4.22 1.31 1.29
N THR A 101 -4.30 1.46 2.62
CA THR A 101 -3.80 2.64 3.33
C THR A 101 -2.36 3.00 3.02
N CYS A 102 -1.43 2.05 3.16
CA CYS A 102 -0.01 2.26 2.89
C CYS A 102 0.65 0.93 2.54
N CYS A 103 1.42 0.92 1.45
CA CYS A 103 2.16 -0.26 1.00
C CYS A 103 3.62 0.11 0.75
N SER A 104 4.55 -0.63 1.33
CA SER A 104 5.98 -0.44 1.06
C SER A 104 6.80 -1.63 1.58
N HIS A 105 8.05 -1.38 1.95
CA HIS A 105 9.05 -2.39 2.24
C HIS A 105 9.73 -2.08 3.57
N PRO A 106 9.98 -3.08 4.43
CA PRO A 106 11.07 -2.98 5.39
C PRO A 106 12.40 -2.87 4.63
N ILE A 107 13.30 -2.00 5.08
CA ILE A 107 14.56 -1.73 4.39
C ILE A 107 15.78 -1.86 5.30
N MET A 108 16.89 -2.34 4.72
CA MET A 108 18.16 -2.54 5.42
C MET A 108 18.75 -1.25 6.00
N ASN A 109 18.42 -0.09 5.40
CA ASN A 109 18.85 1.22 5.87
C ASN A 109 18.38 1.53 7.30
N PHE A 110 17.33 0.87 7.80
CA PHE A 110 16.84 0.98 9.17
C PHE A 110 17.00 -0.36 9.88
N PRO A 111 18.04 -0.56 10.70
CA PRO A 111 18.32 -1.86 11.35
C PRO A 111 17.14 -2.43 12.15
N ASP A 112 16.36 -1.54 12.76
CA ASP A 112 15.15 -1.89 13.49
C ASP A 112 14.06 -2.54 12.63
N GLU A 113 14.08 -2.33 11.31
CA GLU A 113 13.16 -2.94 10.35
C GLU A 113 13.55 -4.37 9.96
N LEU A 114 14.73 -4.83 10.40
CA LEU A 114 15.23 -6.18 10.17
C LEU A 114 14.84 -7.17 11.29
N ILE A 115 14.19 -6.69 12.35
CA ILE A 115 13.77 -7.53 13.48
C ILE A 115 12.56 -8.37 13.07
N GLU A 116 12.74 -9.69 12.91
CA GLU A 116 11.68 -10.58 12.41
C GLU A 116 10.69 -11.03 13.49
N SER A 117 11.13 -11.09 14.76
CA SER A 117 10.30 -11.54 15.88
C SER A 117 9.03 -10.69 15.98
N ASP A 118 7.87 -11.35 16.04
CA ASP A 118 6.54 -10.71 16.09
C ASP A 118 6.30 -9.66 14.98
N ALA A 119 6.96 -9.84 13.82
CA ALA A 119 6.92 -8.92 12.69
C ALA A 119 7.26 -7.46 13.06
N ILE A 120 8.03 -7.23 14.13
CA ILE A 120 8.35 -5.90 14.66
C ILE A 120 8.95 -5.00 13.58
N GLY A 121 9.88 -5.53 12.78
CA GLY A 121 10.55 -4.76 11.75
C GLY A 121 9.61 -4.26 10.66
N VAL A 122 8.66 -5.11 10.25
CA VAL A 122 7.62 -4.77 9.29
C VAL A 122 6.64 -3.74 9.87
N LYS A 123 6.25 -3.88 11.15
CA LYS A 123 5.39 -2.89 11.85
C LYS A 123 6.08 -1.52 11.93
N LYS A 124 7.39 -1.48 12.20
CA LYS A 124 8.19 -0.23 12.21
C LYS A 124 8.30 0.39 10.82
N ALA A 125 8.49 -0.42 9.78
CA ALA A 125 8.49 0.05 8.40
C ALA A 125 7.14 0.69 8.04
N ALA A 126 6.03 0.07 8.47
CA ALA A 126 4.70 0.62 8.30
C ALA A 126 4.52 1.98 8.98
N GLN A 127 4.97 2.14 10.24
CA GLN A 127 4.97 3.44 10.92
C GLN A 127 5.76 4.51 10.16
N ARG A 128 7.01 4.21 9.78
CA ARG A 128 7.86 5.14 9.01
C ARG A 128 7.16 5.60 7.73
N LYS A 129 6.60 4.64 6.99
CA LYS A 129 6.00 4.91 5.68
C LYS A 129 4.63 5.57 5.79
N LEU A 130 3.85 5.25 6.81
CA LEU A 130 2.60 5.94 7.09
C LEU A 130 2.83 7.42 7.40
N LEU A 131 3.83 7.73 8.22
CA LEU A 131 4.25 9.10 8.48
C LEU A 131 4.78 9.78 7.21
N HIS A 132 5.58 9.10 6.40
CA HIS A 132 6.16 9.68 5.19
C HIS A 132 5.14 9.92 4.06
N GLU A 133 4.18 9.00 3.85
CA GLU A 133 3.21 9.09 2.74
C GLU A 133 1.97 9.91 3.12
N LEU A 134 1.41 9.65 4.32
CA LEU A 134 0.14 10.22 4.75
C LEU A 134 0.28 11.25 5.89
N GLY A 135 1.47 11.41 6.47
CA GLY A 135 1.69 12.35 7.57
C GLY A 135 1.11 11.91 8.91
N ILE A 136 0.58 10.69 9.02
CA ILE A 136 -0.01 10.17 10.26
C ILE A 136 1.13 9.84 11.23
N SER A 137 1.16 10.55 12.35
CA SER A 137 2.17 10.37 13.39
C SER A 137 1.96 9.07 14.17
N ASN A 138 3.06 8.46 14.63
CA ASN A 138 3.07 7.24 15.43
C ASN A 138 2.29 7.38 16.75
N ILE A 139 1.98 8.60 17.20
CA ILE A 139 1.11 8.83 18.38
C ILE A 139 -0.31 8.28 18.15
N PHE A 140 -0.80 8.28 16.92
CA PHE A 140 -2.11 7.75 16.55
C PHE A 140 -2.05 6.24 16.26
N LEU A 141 -0.86 5.70 16.03
CA LEU A 141 -0.64 4.32 15.63
C LEU A 141 0.59 3.69 16.30
N PRO A 142 0.57 3.50 17.63
CA PRO A 142 1.66 2.83 18.34
C PRO A 142 1.81 1.37 17.85
N LEU A 143 3.01 0.80 18.01
CA LEU A 143 3.38 -0.50 17.42
C LEU A 143 2.48 -1.66 17.89
N ASP A 144 2.03 -1.62 19.14
CA ASP A 144 1.16 -2.62 19.75
C ASP A 144 -0.26 -2.63 19.18
N ARG A 145 -0.66 -1.55 18.48
CA ARG A 145 -1.91 -1.47 17.72
C ARG A 145 -1.76 -1.86 16.26
N ILE A 146 -0.56 -2.19 15.78
CA ILE A 146 -0.34 -2.70 14.42
C ILE A 146 -0.25 -4.22 14.48
N HIS A 147 -1.27 -4.89 13.96
CA HIS A 147 -1.42 -6.34 14.07
C HIS A 147 -1.04 -7.03 12.77
N PHE A 148 -0.11 -7.97 12.85
CA PHE A 148 0.24 -8.85 11.75
C PHE A 148 -0.72 -10.04 11.71
N LEU A 149 -1.41 -10.22 10.58
CA LEU A 149 -2.45 -11.26 10.44
C LEU A 149 -2.03 -12.42 9.54
N CYS A 150 -1.46 -12.14 8.36
CA CYS A 150 -1.01 -13.18 7.42
C CYS A 150 -0.03 -12.61 6.40
N ARG A 151 0.53 -13.48 5.55
CA ARG A 151 1.35 -13.10 4.40
C ARG A 151 0.65 -13.44 3.10
N VAL A 152 0.88 -12.62 2.09
CA VAL A 152 0.40 -12.81 0.73
C VAL A 152 1.58 -12.87 -0.22
N LEU A 153 1.69 -13.94 -1.02
CA LEU A 153 2.65 -14.02 -2.12
C LEU A 153 1.94 -13.66 -3.42
N TYR A 154 2.46 -12.65 -4.14
CA TYR A 154 1.91 -12.25 -5.43
C TYR A 154 2.99 -11.71 -6.37
N ALA A 155 2.69 -11.70 -7.67
CA ALA A 155 3.47 -11.01 -8.67
C ALA A 155 2.53 -10.24 -9.61
N ALA A 156 2.88 -9.01 -9.94
CA ALA A 156 2.07 -8.17 -10.82
C ALA A 156 2.95 -7.28 -11.70
N PRO A 157 2.80 -7.32 -13.03
CA PRO A 157 3.48 -6.36 -13.89
C PRO A 157 2.91 -4.95 -13.64
N ASN A 158 3.70 -3.91 -13.92
CA ASN A 158 3.29 -2.54 -13.64
C ASN A 158 2.26 -2.02 -14.66
N GLU A 159 1.19 -1.35 -14.22
CA GLU A 159 0.14 -0.84 -15.09
C GLU A 159 0.32 0.65 -15.43
N PRO A 160 0.18 1.05 -16.72
CA PRO A 160 -0.09 0.22 -17.91
C PRO A 160 1.14 -0.58 -18.41
N HIS A 161 0.95 -1.90 -18.61
CA HIS A 161 1.99 -2.91 -18.84
C HIS A 161 2.91 -2.67 -20.05
N LEU A 162 2.36 -2.13 -21.14
CA LEU A 162 3.04 -2.10 -22.45
C LEU A 162 4.29 -1.20 -22.53
N LYS A 163 4.57 -0.40 -21.50
CA LYS A 163 5.70 0.55 -21.51
C LYS A 163 6.60 0.44 -20.27
N SER A 164 6.27 -0.44 -19.32
CA SER A 164 6.98 -0.48 -18.05
C SER A 164 8.08 -1.53 -18.02
N LYS A 165 9.24 -1.15 -17.48
CA LYS A 165 10.34 -2.08 -17.12
C LYS A 165 10.24 -2.55 -15.67
N PHE A 166 9.16 -2.20 -14.98
CA PHE A 166 8.94 -2.48 -13.57
C PHE A 166 7.78 -3.46 -13.36
N ALA A 167 7.85 -4.22 -12.26
CA ALA A 167 6.84 -5.13 -11.76
C ALA A 167 7.00 -5.29 -10.24
N GLU A 168 5.96 -5.79 -9.58
CA GLU A 168 6.01 -6.26 -8.19
C GLU A 168 6.14 -7.78 -8.17
N HIS A 169 6.91 -8.27 -7.21
CA HIS A 169 6.99 -9.67 -6.84
C HIS A 169 7.33 -9.73 -5.35
N GLU A 170 6.29 -9.87 -4.55
CA GLU A 170 6.35 -9.53 -3.14
C GLU A 170 5.81 -10.66 -2.27
N LEU A 171 6.53 -10.90 -1.18
CA LEU A 171 5.98 -11.56 0.00
C LEU A 171 5.48 -10.47 0.95
N ASP A 172 4.19 -10.21 0.88
CA ASP A 172 3.53 -9.05 1.47
C ASP A 172 2.94 -9.38 2.85
N TYR A 173 3.40 -8.68 3.88
CA TYR A 173 2.87 -8.78 5.23
C TYR A 173 1.58 -7.96 5.35
N ILE A 174 0.47 -8.64 5.66
CA ILE A 174 -0.81 -8.00 5.86
C ILE A 174 -0.91 -7.50 7.31
N LEU A 175 -0.86 -6.18 7.44
CA LEU A 175 -0.95 -5.46 8.70
C LEU A 175 -2.33 -4.81 8.82
N VAL A 176 -2.96 -4.92 9.98
CA VAL A 176 -4.23 -4.27 10.27
C VAL A 176 -4.11 -3.41 11.52
N SER A 177 -4.73 -2.24 11.49
CA SER A 177 -4.88 -1.42 12.68
C SER A 177 -6.21 -0.67 12.67
N VAL A 178 -6.69 -0.37 13.88
CA VAL A 178 -7.85 0.49 14.10
C VAL A 178 -7.41 1.68 14.93
N LEU A 179 -7.67 2.89 14.42
CA LEU A 179 -7.44 4.13 15.15
C LEU A 179 -8.16 4.09 16.49
N ASP A 180 -7.48 4.57 17.53
CA ASP A 180 -8.08 4.66 18.85
C ASP A 180 -9.13 5.78 18.87
N PRO A 181 -10.42 5.47 19.06
CA PRO A 181 -11.48 6.47 18.99
C PRO A 181 -11.35 7.54 20.07
N VAL A 182 -10.69 7.24 21.20
CA VAL A 182 -10.42 8.22 22.27
C VAL A 182 -9.32 9.18 21.85
N VAL A 183 -8.24 8.67 21.25
CA VAL A 183 -7.10 9.50 20.81
C VAL A 183 -7.46 10.34 19.57
N THR A 184 -8.28 9.79 18.67
CA THR A 184 -8.70 10.48 17.44
C THR A 184 -10.03 11.21 17.58
N GLN A 185 -10.56 11.35 18.80
CA GLN A 185 -11.82 12.05 19.04
C GLN A 185 -11.70 13.51 18.61
N ASN A 186 -12.63 13.99 17.78
CA ASN A 186 -12.68 15.37 17.28
C ASN A 186 -11.42 15.82 16.51
N ILE A 187 -10.57 14.89 16.06
CA ILE A 187 -9.44 15.21 15.21
C ILE A 187 -9.94 15.30 13.77
N ALA A 188 -9.77 16.46 13.15
CA ALA A 188 -10.06 16.63 11.73
C ALA A 188 -9.06 15.85 10.87
N ASP A 189 -9.48 15.39 9.69
CA ASP A 189 -8.59 14.66 8.76
C ASP A 189 -7.34 15.50 8.41
N THR A 190 -7.44 16.84 8.39
CA THR A 190 -6.31 17.76 8.13
C THR A 190 -5.27 17.82 9.25
N ASP A 191 -5.66 17.47 10.48
CA ASP A 191 -4.78 17.41 11.64
C ASP A 191 -4.22 15.99 11.81
N LEU A 192 -5.00 14.97 11.42
CA LEU A 192 -4.59 13.57 11.41
C LEU A 192 -3.56 13.28 10.30
N MET A 193 -3.77 13.84 9.11
CA MET A 193 -3.02 13.54 7.89
C MET A 193 -2.44 14.78 7.24
N LYS A 194 -1.19 14.67 6.80
CA LYS A 194 -0.49 15.67 5.98
C LYS A 194 0.15 14.94 4.79
N LEU A 195 -0.60 14.86 3.70
CA LEU A 195 -0.22 14.06 2.53
C LEU A 195 1.09 14.56 1.92
N ASN A 196 1.97 13.62 1.57
CA ASN A 196 3.13 13.91 0.75
C ASN A 196 2.71 13.83 -0.74
N PRO A 197 2.68 14.95 -1.49
CA PRO A 197 2.19 14.97 -2.88
C PRO A 197 3.06 14.16 -3.86
N ASP A 198 4.31 13.87 -3.50
CA ASP A 198 5.18 12.98 -4.28
C ASP A 198 4.80 11.50 -4.14
N GLU A 199 4.00 11.15 -3.12
CA GLU A 199 3.61 9.79 -2.78
C GLU A 199 2.11 9.55 -2.98
N VAL A 200 1.28 10.51 -2.57
CA VAL A 200 -0.18 10.39 -2.49
C VAL A 200 -0.85 11.62 -3.09
N SER A 201 -1.77 11.40 -4.02
CA SER A 201 -2.55 12.47 -4.66
C SER A 201 -3.94 12.69 -4.05
N ASP A 202 -4.50 11.68 -3.38
CA ASP A 202 -5.84 11.74 -2.79
C ASP A 202 -6.00 10.63 -1.72
N VAL A 203 -6.96 10.80 -0.81
CA VAL A 203 -7.32 9.80 0.21
C VAL A 203 -8.83 9.75 0.41
N ARG A 204 -9.36 8.57 0.75
CA ARG A 204 -10.78 8.40 1.08
C ARG A 204 -10.97 7.43 2.23
N TRP A 205 -12.00 7.69 3.03
CA TRP A 205 -12.50 6.75 4.02
C TRP A 205 -13.71 6.03 3.45
N LEU A 206 -13.56 4.74 3.18
CA LEU A 206 -14.57 3.94 2.51
C LEU A 206 -15.15 2.87 3.42
N THR A 207 -16.46 2.65 3.33
CA THR A 207 -17.18 1.54 3.94
C THR A 207 -17.00 0.25 3.12
N LEU A 208 -17.29 -0.90 3.73
CA LEU A 208 -17.19 -2.19 3.05
C LEU A 208 -18.12 -2.29 1.84
N ASN A 209 -19.30 -1.67 1.90
CA ASN A 209 -20.25 -1.69 0.80
C ASN A 209 -19.74 -0.89 -0.39
N GLU A 210 -19.09 0.26 -0.16
CA GLU A 210 -18.46 1.03 -1.24
C GLU A 210 -17.39 0.21 -1.98
N PHE A 211 -16.65 -0.68 -1.30
CA PHE A 211 -15.73 -1.63 -1.96
C PHE A 211 -16.43 -2.76 -2.71
N LYS A 212 -17.59 -3.24 -2.22
CA LYS A 212 -18.36 -4.26 -2.94
C LYS A 212 -18.85 -3.71 -4.27
N ASP A 213 -19.30 -2.45 -4.28
CA ASP A 213 -19.76 -1.78 -5.49
C ASP A 213 -18.62 -1.61 -6.51
N MET A 214 -17.37 -1.41 -6.07
CA MET A 214 -16.19 -1.38 -6.95
C MET A 214 -15.95 -2.69 -7.72
N LYS A 215 -16.38 -3.84 -7.19
CA LYS A 215 -16.21 -5.14 -7.87
C LYS A 215 -17.11 -5.32 -9.08
N PHE A 216 -18.27 -4.64 -9.12
CA PHE A 216 -19.33 -4.93 -10.09
C PHE A 216 -19.28 -4.08 -11.36
N PHE A 217 -18.59 -2.94 -11.36
CA PHE A 217 -18.48 -2.08 -12.54
C PHE A 217 -17.22 -2.40 -13.35
N SER A 218 -17.33 -3.35 -14.30
CA SER A 218 -16.38 -3.46 -15.42
C SER A 218 -16.63 -2.32 -16.41
N THR A 219 -15.57 -1.85 -17.07
CA THR A 219 -15.55 -0.67 -17.95
C THR A 219 -16.43 -0.76 -19.21
N ASP A 220 -17.24 -1.80 -19.38
CA ASP A 220 -17.81 -2.10 -20.70
C ASP A 220 -18.97 -1.17 -21.12
N HIS A 221 -19.55 -0.37 -20.22
CA HIS A 221 -20.67 0.51 -20.56
C HIS A 221 -20.73 1.85 -19.82
N MET A 222 -19.66 2.64 -19.79
CA MET A 222 -19.76 4.03 -19.32
C MET A 222 -19.58 5.02 -20.47
N ASN A 223 -20.70 5.40 -21.08
CA ASN A 223 -20.82 6.71 -21.72
C ASN A 223 -20.45 7.76 -20.66
N LEU A 224 -19.36 8.51 -20.88
CA LEU A 224 -18.91 9.62 -20.03
C LEU A 224 -19.94 10.77 -20.05
N SER A 225 -21.06 10.56 -19.37
CA SER A 225 -21.93 11.60 -18.87
C SER A 225 -21.45 11.97 -17.48
N ARG A 226 -21.12 13.26 -17.31
CA ARG A 226 -20.62 14.07 -16.18
C ARG A 226 -21.14 13.83 -14.74
N THR A 227 -21.49 12.61 -14.34
CA THR A 227 -21.98 12.29 -12.98
C THR A 227 -21.50 10.87 -12.64
N THR A 228 -20.35 10.63 -12.01
CA THR A 228 -20.09 10.82 -10.58
C THR A 228 -18.71 10.23 -10.27
N ASP A 229 -17.81 10.99 -9.64
CA ASP A 229 -16.50 10.54 -9.09
C ASP A 229 -16.62 9.54 -7.91
N TYR A 230 -17.79 8.93 -7.72
CA TYR A 230 -18.16 8.18 -6.51
C TYR A 230 -17.65 6.74 -6.53
N TYR A 231 -17.53 6.11 -7.71
CA TYR A 231 -17.14 4.70 -7.84
C TYR A 231 -15.71 4.57 -8.38
N LEU A 232 -14.82 3.94 -7.62
CA LEU A 232 -13.48 3.59 -8.10
C LEU A 232 -13.61 2.47 -9.12
N CYS A 233 -13.26 2.76 -10.38
CA CYS A 233 -13.23 1.74 -11.41
C CYS A 233 -12.19 0.66 -11.06
N ARG A 234 -12.51 -0.63 -11.26
CA ARG A 234 -11.59 -1.75 -10.97
C ARG A 234 -10.22 -1.57 -11.62
N SER A 235 -10.17 -1.04 -12.85
CA SER A 235 -8.91 -0.77 -13.57
C SER A 235 -8.04 0.33 -12.94
N LEU A 236 -8.59 1.10 -12.00
CA LEU A 236 -7.87 2.11 -11.23
C LEU A 236 -7.43 1.59 -9.85
N ILE A 237 -7.72 0.33 -9.49
CA ILE A 237 -7.31 -0.28 -8.22
C ILE A 237 -6.05 -1.11 -8.44
N THR A 238 -5.05 -0.97 -7.56
CA THR A 238 -3.78 -1.69 -7.67
C THR A 238 -3.94 -3.22 -7.68
N PRO A 239 -3.10 -3.98 -8.40
CA PRO A 239 -3.26 -5.42 -8.60
C PRO A 239 -3.41 -6.25 -7.30
N TRP A 240 -2.57 -6.00 -6.29
CA TRP A 240 -2.67 -6.71 -5.02
C TRP A 240 -4.00 -6.45 -4.31
N MET A 241 -4.49 -5.21 -4.34
CA MET A 241 -5.77 -4.86 -3.75
C MET A 241 -6.93 -5.53 -4.48
N ARG A 242 -6.84 -5.70 -5.81
CA ARG A 242 -7.80 -6.52 -6.58
C ARG A 242 -7.78 -7.98 -6.12
N GLY A 243 -6.60 -8.56 -5.89
CA GLY A 243 -6.48 -9.93 -5.40
C GLY A 243 -6.95 -10.12 -3.95
N ILE A 244 -6.71 -9.14 -3.09
CA ILE A 244 -7.23 -9.12 -1.70
C ILE A 244 -8.76 -9.01 -1.70
N LEU A 245 -9.32 -8.28 -2.67
CA LEU A 245 -10.75 -8.21 -2.89
C LEU A 245 -11.30 -9.54 -3.45
N SER A 246 -10.74 -10.09 -4.52
CA SER A 246 -11.24 -11.32 -5.20
C SER A 246 -11.22 -12.53 -4.27
N SER A 247 -10.15 -12.71 -3.50
CA SER A 247 -9.97 -13.82 -2.55
C SER A 247 -10.91 -13.75 -1.33
N GLY A 248 -11.63 -12.64 -1.14
CA GLY A 248 -12.43 -12.39 0.06
C GLY A 248 -11.58 -12.09 1.30
N LEU A 249 -10.27 -11.89 1.14
CA LEU A 249 -9.38 -11.57 2.26
C LEU A 249 -9.77 -10.25 2.91
N LEU A 250 -10.14 -9.21 2.13
CA LEU A 250 -10.60 -7.93 2.71
C LEU A 250 -11.75 -8.11 3.69
N GLN A 251 -12.72 -8.98 3.38
CA GLN A 251 -13.84 -9.26 4.29
C GLN A 251 -13.37 -9.88 5.61
N LYS A 252 -12.36 -10.75 5.56
CA LYS A 252 -11.77 -11.34 6.79
C LYS A 252 -11.03 -10.30 7.62
N LEU A 253 -10.27 -9.41 6.98
CA LEU A 253 -9.59 -8.29 7.66
C LEU A 253 -10.61 -7.37 8.32
N TRP A 254 -11.70 -7.05 7.60
CA TRP A 254 -12.81 -6.25 8.12
C TRP A 254 -13.45 -6.88 9.35
N ASN A 255 -13.79 -8.17 9.27
CA ASN A 255 -14.37 -8.91 10.38
C ASN A 255 -13.44 -8.98 11.60
N TRP A 256 -12.12 -9.01 11.38
CA TRP A 256 -11.13 -8.94 12.47
C TRP A 256 -11.14 -7.54 13.10
N ALA A 257 -11.12 -6.48 12.28
CA ALA A 257 -11.14 -5.10 12.75
C ALA A 257 -12.41 -4.76 13.53
N GLU A 258 -13.59 -5.20 13.07
CA GLU A 258 -14.85 -5.00 13.82
C GLU A 258 -14.82 -5.68 15.19
N ALA A 259 -14.18 -6.85 15.30
CA ALA A 259 -14.05 -7.52 16.58
C ALA A 259 -13.00 -6.89 17.50
N SER A 260 -12.02 -6.18 16.95
CA SER A 260 -11.04 -5.43 17.75
C SER A 260 -11.59 -4.10 18.28
N CYS A 261 -12.72 -3.62 17.75
CA CYS A 261 -13.36 -2.38 18.22
C CYS A 261 -14.13 -2.62 19.53
N GLY A 262 -13.76 -1.86 20.57
CA GLY A 262 -14.40 -1.86 21.88
C GLY A 262 -13.40 -1.88 23.05
N ASN A 263 -13.67 -1.12 24.12
CA ASN A 263 -12.84 -0.98 25.33
C ASN A 263 -12.65 -2.26 26.17
N HIS A 264 -13.08 -3.41 25.67
CA HIS A 264 -12.82 -4.68 26.29
C HIS A 264 -12.30 -5.59 25.19
N LEU A 265 -11.13 -6.19 25.44
CA LEU A 265 -10.70 -7.46 24.85
C LEU A 265 -11.81 -8.49 25.10
N LYS A 266 -12.90 -8.42 24.33
CA LYS A 266 -14.00 -9.37 24.39
C LYS A 266 -13.40 -10.72 24.04
N LYS A 267 -13.86 -11.77 24.71
CA LYS A 267 -13.49 -13.17 24.40
C LYS A 267 -13.54 -13.47 22.89
N SER A 268 -14.44 -12.80 22.15
CA SER A 268 -14.56 -12.85 20.69
C SER A 268 -13.35 -12.32 19.92
N PHE A 269 -12.69 -11.25 20.38
CA PHE A 269 -11.47 -10.74 19.76
C PHE A 269 -10.33 -11.75 19.92
N LEU A 270 -10.10 -12.25 21.15
CA LEU A 270 -9.06 -13.24 21.42
C LEU A 270 -9.25 -14.50 20.56
N THR A 271 -10.49 -14.97 20.39
CA THR A 271 -10.80 -16.09 19.49
C THR A 271 -10.53 -15.77 18.02
N LYS A 272 -10.91 -14.58 17.52
CA LYS A 272 -10.63 -14.19 16.13
C LYS A 272 -9.14 -13.96 15.89
N ASP A 273 -8.42 -13.38 16.84
CA ASP A 273 -6.98 -13.17 16.72
C ASP A 273 -6.21 -14.50 16.73
N GLN A 274 -6.63 -15.46 17.57
CA GLN A 274 -6.09 -16.83 17.55
C GLN A 274 -6.47 -17.62 16.29
N SER A 275 -7.52 -17.23 15.56
CA SER A 275 -7.94 -17.92 14.34
C SER A 275 -7.06 -17.65 13.12
N TRP A 276 -6.18 -16.64 13.20
CA TRP A 276 -5.23 -16.34 12.14
C TRP A 276 -3.99 -17.23 12.26
N ASP A 277 -3.82 -18.11 11.27
CA ASP A 277 -2.57 -18.80 11.06
C ASP A 277 -1.54 -17.83 10.44
N ARG A 278 -0.74 -17.22 11.32
CA ARG A 278 0.33 -16.28 10.95
C ARG A 278 1.49 -16.96 10.19
N THR A 279 1.56 -18.28 10.20
CA THR A 279 2.55 -19.04 9.44
C THR A 279 2.12 -19.24 7.99
N ARG A 280 0.81 -19.17 7.71
CA ARG A 280 0.27 -19.35 6.36
C ARG A 280 0.64 -18.21 5.42
N ILE A 281 1.05 -18.59 4.21
CA ILE A 281 1.22 -17.71 3.05
C ILE A 281 0.04 -17.96 2.11
N ILE A 282 -0.68 -16.89 1.76
CA ILE A 282 -1.78 -16.92 0.80
C ILE A 282 -1.21 -16.57 -0.56
N HIS A 283 -1.36 -17.45 -1.55
CA HIS A 283 -0.90 -17.18 -2.91
C HIS A 283 -2.03 -16.52 -3.70
N LEU A 284 -1.80 -15.32 -4.22
CA LEU A 284 -2.70 -14.69 -5.19
C LEU A 284 -2.26 -15.11 -6.60
N SER A 285 -3.21 -15.65 -7.36
CA SER A 285 -2.97 -16.04 -8.75
C SER A 285 -2.83 -14.82 -9.67
N SER A 286 -2.37 -15.04 -10.90
CA SER A 286 -2.39 -14.01 -11.95
C SER A 286 -3.80 -13.46 -12.18
N ASP A 287 -4.81 -14.32 -12.06
CA ASP A 287 -6.21 -13.99 -12.34
C ASP A 287 -6.82 -13.19 -11.17
N ASP A 288 -6.33 -13.39 -9.95
CA ASP A 288 -6.72 -12.61 -8.79
C ASP A 288 -6.26 -11.15 -8.91
N VAL A 289 -5.07 -10.93 -9.46
CA VAL A 289 -4.44 -9.60 -9.50
C VAL A 289 -4.77 -8.81 -10.79
N GLN A 290 -5.39 -9.43 -11.79
CA GLN A 290 -5.89 -8.78 -13.01
C GLN A 290 -7.27 -8.13 -12.78
#